data_AF-A0A7S3DST5-F1
#
_entry.id   AF-A0A7S3DST5-F1
#
_cell.length_a   1.000
_cell.length_b   1.000
_cell.length_c   1.000
_cell.angle_alpha   90.00
_cell.angle_beta   90.00
_cell.angle_gamma   90.00
#
_symmetry.space_group_name_H-M   'P 1'
#
loop_
_entity.id
_entity.type
_entity.pdbx_description
1 polymer ?
#
loop_
_entity_poly.entity_id
_entity_poly.type
_entity_poly.pdbx_seq_one_letter_code
_entity_poly.pdbx_strand_id
1 'polypeptide(L)'
;NAAALGAPAIACHFNNPGYNLVHELLVRMRERGMNVWGELYPYNAGSTTMNAVFLDKKIWVDQLGHKREETMTDALTGEFITEEKYQALRVSDPTRLINLVKMPEECILDWLKFPGVAIASDTMPIFGDNVLWDTPFEELPNGHPRAAGCCAATLRLGRENGIPLMQSLTQLSYTSAKHLGMCGLKAMQERGRVQEGCIADLTIFDPLTVRDNATYTQGCLPSTGIPYVIVSGNFIVKDSVNVKREKQVGKPIKFEPVAEGRREPLNENSWKRAYTIGARADFGGTDHMQKNVCGCC
;
A
#
# COMPACT_ATOMS: atom_id res chain seq x y z
N ASN A 1 -7.04 0.68 -16.62
CA ASN A 1 -8.05 1.67 -16.18
C ASN A 1 -7.46 3.06 -16.00
N ALA A 2 -6.55 3.30 -15.05
CA ALA A 2 -5.98 4.62 -14.80
C ALA A 2 -5.42 5.30 -16.07
N ALA A 3 -4.63 4.58 -16.88
CA ALA A 3 -4.11 5.08 -18.15
C ALA A 3 -5.20 5.47 -19.17
N ALA A 4 -6.26 4.67 -19.28
CA ALA A 4 -7.36 4.98 -20.20
C ALA A 4 -8.16 6.22 -19.76
N LEU A 5 -8.20 6.49 -18.45
CA LEU A 5 -8.95 7.60 -17.86
C LEU A 5 -8.09 8.85 -17.61
N GLY A 6 -6.78 8.80 -17.88
CA GLY A 6 -5.86 9.87 -17.48
C GLY A 6 -5.82 10.11 -15.97
N ALA A 7 -6.24 9.13 -15.16
CA ALA A 7 -6.37 9.27 -13.72
C ALA A 7 -5.06 8.93 -12.98
N PRO A 8 -4.77 9.59 -11.84
CA PRO A 8 -3.70 9.15 -10.95
C PRO A 8 -3.94 7.72 -10.44
N ALA A 9 -2.87 6.99 -10.15
CA ALA A 9 -2.97 5.66 -9.57
C ALA A 9 -1.79 5.31 -8.66
N ILE A 10 -2.11 4.53 -7.63
CA ILE A 10 -1.13 3.90 -6.75
C ILE A 10 -1.18 2.38 -6.93
N ALA A 11 -0.02 1.74 -7.03
CA ALA A 11 0.11 0.30 -6.85
C ALA A 11 0.42 0.01 -5.37
N CYS A 12 -0.60 -0.44 -4.64
CA CYS A 12 -0.47 -0.76 -3.22
C CYS A 12 0.35 -2.02 -2.99
N HIS A 13 1.24 -1.95 -1.98
CA HIS A 13 1.99 -3.06 -1.38
C HIS A 13 2.35 -4.19 -2.37
N PHE A 14 3.05 -3.82 -3.45
CA PHE A 14 3.36 -4.73 -4.56
C PHE A 14 4.58 -5.64 -4.26
N ASN A 15 4.70 -6.09 -3.01
CA ASN A 15 5.73 -6.97 -2.45
C ASN A 15 5.61 -8.44 -2.91
N ASN A 16 5.26 -8.68 -4.18
CA ASN A 16 4.95 -10.01 -4.70
C ASN A 16 5.87 -10.36 -5.89
N PRO A 17 5.92 -11.62 -6.33
CA PRO A 17 6.65 -11.99 -7.55
C PRO A 17 6.26 -11.09 -8.73
N GLY A 18 7.26 -10.60 -9.47
CA GLY A 18 7.05 -9.62 -10.54
C GLY A 18 7.05 -8.15 -10.08
N TYR A 19 7.43 -7.85 -8.84
CA TYR A 19 7.56 -6.48 -8.32
C TYR A 19 8.42 -5.57 -9.22
N ASN A 20 9.44 -6.13 -9.86
CA ASN A 20 10.35 -5.44 -10.77
C ASN A 20 9.62 -4.98 -12.05
N LEU A 21 8.74 -5.83 -12.60
CA LEU A 21 7.90 -5.46 -13.75
C LEU A 21 6.90 -4.37 -13.37
N VAL A 22 6.30 -4.45 -12.17
CA VAL A 22 5.41 -3.39 -11.66
C VAL A 22 6.17 -2.07 -11.54
N HIS A 23 7.38 -2.08 -10.97
CA HIS A 23 8.22 -0.88 -10.87
C HIS A 23 8.57 -0.30 -12.24
N GLU A 24 8.99 -1.13 -13.19
CA GLU A 24 9.29 -0.73 -14.58
C GLU A 24 8.08 -0.07 -15.25
N LEU A 25 6.90 -0.67 -15.11
CA LEU A 25 5.66 -0.10 -15.64
C LEU A 25 5.36 1.27 -15.03
N LEU A 26 5.49 1.42 -13.72
CA LEU A 26 5.29 2.69 -13.03
C LEU A 26 6.30 3.76 -13.51
N VAL A 27 7.57 3.40 -13.73
CA VAL A 27 8.58 4.30 -14.28
C VAL A 27 8.17 4.76 -15.68
N ARG A 28 7.87 3.85 -16.60
CA ARG A 28 7.48 4.18 -17.98
C ARG A 28 6.20 5.00 -18.06
N MET A 29 5.25 4.76 -17.16
CA MET A 29 4.03 5.57 -17.09
C MET A 29 4.32 7.00 -16.63
N ARG A 30 5.21 7.20 -15.66
CA ARG A 30 5.65 8.53 -15.24
C ARG A 30 6.41 9.27 -16.34
N GLU A 31 7.26 8.58 -17.11
CA GLU A 31 7.94 9.16 -18.29
C GLU A 31 6.95 9.67 -19.35
N ARG A 32 5.76 9.07 -19.41
CA ARG A 32 4.64 9.51 -20.27
C ARG A 32 3.78 10.60 -19.61
N GLY A 33 4.24 11.22 -18.54
CA GLY A 33 3.55 12.31 -17.85
C GLY A 33 2.43 11.87 -16.92
N MET A 34 2.27 10.58 -16.64
CA MET A 34 1.20 10.10 -15.76
C MET A 34 1.56 10.25 -14.27
N ASN A 35 0.57 10.64 -13.46
CA ASN A 35 0.70 10.65 -12.00
C ASN A 35 0.50 9.25 -11.40
N VAL A 36 1.52 8.39 -11.50
CA VAL A 36 1.49 7.05 -10.89
C VAL A 36 2.68 6.77 -10.01
N TRP A 37 2.43 6.05 -8.91
CA TRP A 37 3.46 5.60 -7.99
C TRP A 37 3.08 4.25 -7.39
N GLY A 38 3.96 3.70 -6.57
CA GLY A 38 3.69 2.49 -5.82
C GLY A 38 4.16 2.63 -4.39
N GLU A 39 3.78 1.67 -3.57
CA GLU A 39 4.23 1.56 -2.18
C GLU A 39 4.59 0.12 -1.82
N LEU A 40 5.54 -0.02 -0.89
CA LEU A 40 6.04 -1.30 -0.37
C LEU A 40 6.28 -1.17 1.14
N TYR A 41 6.34 -2.29 1.85
CA TYR A 41 6.87 -2.36 3.23
C TYR A 41 8.18 -3.17 3.26
N PRO A 42 9.10 -2.93 4.21
CA PRO A 42 10.39 -3.60 4.29
C PRO A 42 10.32 -4.95 5.01
N TYR A 43 9.36 -5.80 4.63
CA TYR A 43 9.16 -7.14 5.19
C TYR A 43 8.85 -8.13 4.07
N ASN A 44 9.44 -9.32 4.16
CA ASN A 44 9.25 -10.39 3.19
C ASN A 44 7.90 -11.11 3.34
N ALA A 45 7.23 -10.92 4.48
CA ALA A 45 5.88 -11.36 4.70
C ALA A 45 4.86 -10.21 4.59
N GLY A 46 3.64 -10.53 4.17
CA GLY A 46 2.46 -9.68 4.34
C GLY A 46 1.55 -10.21 5.43
N SER A 47 0.47 -9.49 5.71
CA SER A 47 -0.61 -9.98 6.58
C SER A 47 -1.98 -9.71 5.97
N THR A 48 -2.91 -10.62 6.21
CA THR A 48 -4.31 -10.51 5.76
C THR A 48 -5.20 -11.42 6.61
N THR A 49 -6.48 -11.51 6.26
CA THR A 49 -7.45 -12.42 6.88
C THR A 49 -7.55 -13.75 6.14
N MET A 50 -7.89 -14.83 6.86
CA MET A 50 -7.99 -16.20 6.35
C MET A 50 -8.85 -16.37 5.09
N ASN A 51 -9.89 -15.56 4.96
CA ASN A 51 -10.84 -15.57 3.85
C ASN A 51 -10.36 -14.89 2.56
N ALA A 52 -9.12 -14.38 2.51
CA ALA A 52 -8.61 -13.74 1.29
C ALA A 52 -8.67 -14.69 0.09
N VAL A 53 -9.23 -14.22 -1.03
CA VAL A 53 -9.57 -15.06 -2.20
C VAL A 53 -8.33 -15.74 -2.80
N PHE A 54 -7.18 -15.05 -2.82
CA PHE A 54 -5.94 -15.59 -3.38
C PHE A 54 -5.33 -16.73 -2.54
N LEU A 55 -5.85 -16.97 -1.34
CA LEU A 55 -5.46 -18.10 -0.49
C LEU A 55 -6.19 -19.39 -0.85
N ASP A 56 -7.08 -19.38 -1.86
CA ASP A 56 -7.65 -20.61 -2.40
C ASP A 56 -6.53 -21.57 -2.83
N LYS A 57 -6.70 -22.87 -2.59
CA LYS A 57 -5.70 -23.91 -2.94
C LYS A 57 -5.27 -23.81 -4.41
N LYS A 58 -6.20 -23.55 -5.32
CA LYS A 58 -5.92 -23.43 -6.76
C LYS A 58 -4.91 -22.31 -7.05
N ILE A 59 -4.91 -21.24 -6.25
CA ILE A 59 -4.04 -20.09 -6.44
C ILE A 59 -2.77 -20.29 -5.59
N TRP A 60 -2.92 -20.40 -4.27
CA TRP A 60 -1.78 -20.39 -3.35
C TRP A 60 -0.86 -21.61 -3.48
N VAL A 61 -1.45 -22.80 -3.61
CA VAL A 61 -0.69 -24.05 -3.70
C VAL A 61 -0.44 -24.41 -5.15
N ASP A 62 -1.50 -24.51 -5.95
CA ASP A 62 -1.39 -25.13 -7.27
C ASP A 62 -0.73 -24.21 -8.31
N GLN A 63 -0.98 -22.89 -8.24
CA GLN A 63 -0.38 -21.92 -9.18
C GLN A 63 0.92 -21.31 -8.65
N LEU A 64 0.96 -20.91 -7.37
CA LEU A 64 2.13 -20.24 -6.79
C LEU A 64 3.15 -21.22 -6.18
N GLY A 65 2.79 -22.49 -6.01
CA GLY A 65 3.70 -23.52 -5.51
C GLY A 65 4.01 -23.41 -4.01
N HIS A 66 3.26 -22.61 -3.26
CA HIS A 66 3.49 -22.46 -1.82
C HIS A 66 2.95 -23.64 -1.03
N LYS A 67 3.62 -23.96 0.07
CA LYS A 67 3.11 -24.85 1.10
C LYS A 67 2.68 -24.03 2.30
N ARG A 68 1.47 -24.26 2.82
CA ARG A 68 0.90 -23.42 3.90
C ARG A 68 1.74 -23.54 5.17
N GLU A 69 2.17 -24.75 5.48
CA GLU A 69 3.01 -25.08 6.63
C GLU A 69 4.42 -24.47 6.59
N GLU A 70 4.86 -23.93 5.43
CA GLU A 70 6.14 -23.24 5.28
C GLU A 70 5.97 -21.71 5.13
N THR A 71 4.79 -21.26 4.69
CA THR A 71 4.57 -19.86 4.25
C THR A 71 3.52 -19.10 5.04
N MET A 72 2.73 -19.77 5.89
CA MET A 72 1.61 -19.17 6.59
C MET A 72 1.73 -19.40 8.09
N THR A 73 1.69 -18.33 8.87
CA THR A 73 1.60 -18.38 10.33
C THR A 73 0.37 -17.64 10.83
N ASP A 74 -0.16 -18.09 11.97
CA ASP A 74 -1.15 -17.34 12.73
C ASP A 74 -0.52 -16.05 13.26
N ALA A 75 -1.11 -14.89 12.97
CA ALA A 75 -0.48 -13.63 13.33
C ALA A 75 -0.46 -13.36 14.83
N LEU A 76 -1.34 -14.01 15.60
CA LEU A 76 -1.40 -13.88 17.06
C LEU A 76 -0.42 -14.87 17.72
N THR A 77 -0.46 -16.15 17.35
CA THR A 77 0.34 -17.18 18.03
C THR A 77 1.71 -17.41 17.42
N GLY A 78 1.93 -17.00 16.17
CA GLY A 78 3.15 -17.28 15.41
C GLY A 78 3.26 -18.73 14.91
N GLU A 79 2.28 -19.58 15.20
CA GLU A 79 2.28 -20.98 14.79
C GLU A 79 2.04 -21.12 13.29
N PHE A 80 2.79 -22.02 12.65
CA PHE A 80 2.54 -22.40 11.26
C PHE A 80 1.16 -23.04 11.09
N ILE A 81 0.55 -22.80 9.92
CA ILE A 81 -0.80 -23.26 9.59
C ILE A 81 -0.69 -24.40 8.57
N THR A 82 -1.14 -25.60 8.95
CA THR A 82 -1.29 -26.74 8.03
C THR A 82 -2.53 -26.59 7.15
N GLU A 83 -2.66 -27.42 6.12
CA GLU A 83 -3.88 -27.46 5.30
C GLU A 83 -5.13 -27.72 6.14
N GLU A 84 -5.08 -28.67 7.06
CA GLU A 84 -6.22 -29.05 7.90
C GLU A 84 -6.63 -27.89 8.81
N LYS A 85 -5.64 -27.22 9.44
CA LYS A 85 -5.89 -26.05 10.27
C LYS A 85 -6.44 -24.88 9.44
N TYR A 86 -5.93 -24.69 8.22
CA TYR A 86 -6.43 -23.68 7.29
C TYR A 86 -7.91 -23.90 6.96
N GLN A 87 -8.29 -25.12 6.57
CA GLN A 87 -9.68 -25.44 6.23
C GLN A 87 -10.62 -25.28 7.43
N ALA A 88 -10.18 -25.69 8.63
CA ALA A 88 -10.96 -25.51 9.85
C ALA A 88 -11.17 -24.01 10.18
N LEU A 89 -10.09 -23.23 10.21
CA LEU A 89 -10.13 -21.80 10.52
C LEU A 89 -10.91 -20.99 9.49
N ARG A 90 -10.85 -21.36 8.20
CA ARG A 90 -11.61 -20.68 7.16
C ARG A 90 -13.12 -20.74 7.38
N VAL A 91 -13.61 -21.76 8.07
CA VAL A 91 -15.03 -21.91 8.45
C VAL A 91 -15.32 -21.29 9.81
N SER A 92 -14.49 -21.57 10.81
CA SER A 92 -14.76 -21.16 12.21
C SER A 92 -14.39 -19.70 12.52
N ASP A 93 -13.33 -19.18 11.91
CA ASP A 93 -12.84 -17.81 12.07
C ASP A 93 -12.25 -17.28 10.73
N PRO A 94 -13.10 -16.98 9.73
CA PRO A 94 -12.67 -16.50 8.42
C PRO A 94 -11.90 -15.17 8.47
N THR A 95 -12.00 -14.44 9.58
CA THR A 95 -11.35 -13.15 9.82
C THR A 95 -10.03 -13.28 10.60
N ARG A 96 -9.62 -14.49 10.97
CA ARG A 96 -8.34 -14.74 11.64
C ARG A 96 -7.20 -14.09 10.87
N LEU A 97 -6.39 -13.29 11.57
CA LEU A 97 -5.20 -12.69 10.98
C LEU A 97 -4.10 -13.73 10.80
N ILE A 98 -3.47 -13.69 9.64
CA ILE A 98 -2.33 -14.54 9.28
C ILE A 98 -1.18 -13.68 8.76
N ASN A 99 0.03 -14.18 8.91
CA ASN A 99 1.20 -13.69 8.20
C ASN A 99 1.54 -14.65 7.06
N LEU A 100 2.00 -14.10 5.94
CA LEU A 100 2.26 -14.83 4.71
C LEU A 100 3.65 -14.47 4.21
N VAL A 101 4.60 -15.40 4.24
CA VAL A 101 5.92 -15.22 3.60
C VAL A 101 5.72 -15.33 2.10
N LYS A 102 5.93 -14.23 1.38
CA LYS A 102 5.63 -14.12 -0.06
C LYS A 102 6.89 -14.05 -0.92
N MET A 103 7.98 -13.59 -0.34
CA MET A 103 9.23 -13.31 -1.03
C MET A 103 10.42 -13.72 -0.15
N PRO A 104 11.59 -13.97 -0.74
CA PRO A 104 12.84 -14.07 0.01
C PRO A 104 13.22 -12.72 0.67
N GLU A 105 13.99 -12.77 1.77
CA GLU A 105 14.38 -11.56 2.52
C GLU A 105 15.28 -10.62 1.70
N GLU A 106 16.10 -11.15 0.81
CA GLU A 106 16.98 -10.37 -0.05
C GLU A 106 16.22 -9.36 -0.93
N CYS A 107 14.96 -9.65 -1.27
CA CYS A 107 14.12 -8.74 -2.05
C CYS A 107 13.81 -7.43 -1.31
N ILE A 108 13.89 -7.42 0.04
CA ILE A 108 13.66 -6.22 0.85
C ILE A 108 14.65 -5.12 0.44
N LEU A 109 15.91 -5.47 0.21
CA LEU A 109 16.94 -4.51 -0.16
C LEU A 109 16.70 -3.91 -1.55
N ASP A 110 16.14 -4.67 -2.48
CA ASP A 110 15.78 -4.17 -3.81
C ASP A 110 14.64 -3.16 -3.72
N TRP A 111 13.64 -3.42 -2.88
CA TRP A 111 12.51 -2.52 -2.67
C TRP A 111 12.92 -1.17 -2.09
N LEU A 112 13.85 -1.18 -1.12
CA LEU A 112 14.40 0.04 -0.53
C LEU A 112 15.23 0.88 -1.52
N LYS A 113 15.75 0.25 -2.59
CA LYS A 113 16.51 0.94 -3.64
C LYS A 113 15.62 1.53 -4.73
N PHE A 114 14.32 1.23 -4.76
CA PHE A 114 13.46 1.71 -5.85
C PHE A 114 13.20 3.22 -5.80
N PRO A 115 13.55 3.97 -6.86
CA PRO A 115 13.20 5.37 -6.95
C PRO A 115 11.68 5.54 -7.18
N GLY A 116 11.11 6.59 -6.59
CA GLY A 116 9.71 6.96 -6.80
C GLY A 116 8.69 5.96 -6.23
N VAL A 117 9.09 5.15 -5.26
CA VAL A 117 8.23 4.24 -4.49
C VAL A 117 8.14 4.77 -3.06
N ALA A 118 6.96 4.67 -2.45
CA ALA A 118 6.74 5.04 -1.06
C ALA A 118 6.93 3.83 -0.14
N ILE A 119 7.26 4.09 1.12
CA ILE A 119 7.14 3.08 2.16
C ILE A 119 5.78 3.26 2.85
N ALA A 120 5.01 2.17 2.90
CA ALA A 120 3.70 2.12 3.56
C ALA A 120 3.60 0.83 4.38
N SER A 121 3.22 0.92 5.65
CA SER A 121 3.22 -0.22 6.56
C SER A 121 2.20 -1.30 6.21
N ASP A 122 1.09 -0.95 5.55
CA ASP A 122 -0.03 -1.88 5.33
C ASP A 122 -0.51 -2.51 6.65
N THR A 123 -0.58 -1.69 7.71
CA THR A 123 -0.86 -2.14 9.08
C THR A 123 -2.20 -2.86 9.18
N MET A 124 -2.20 -4.06 9.78
CA MET A 124 -3.42 -4.76 10.18
C MET A 124 -3.91 -4.25 11.54
N PRO A 125 -5.23 -4.26 11.80
CA PRO A 125 -5.77 -3.91 13.11
C PRO A 125 -5.26 -4.87 14.21
N ILE A 126 -5.12 -4.36 15.43
CA ILE A 126 -4.87 -5.18 16.62
C ILE A 126 -6.23 -5.71 17.09
N PHE A 127 -6.35 -7.02 17.21
CA PHE A 127 -7.54 -7.68 17.75
C PHE A 127 -7.24 -8.25 19.13
N GLY A 128 -8.03 -7.85 20.13
CA GLY A 128 -8.00 -8.41 21.47
C GLY A 128 -8.96 -7.66 22.39
N ASP A 129 -9.41 -8.36 23.43
CA ASP A 129 -10.25 -7.76 24.45
C ASP A 129 -9.42 -6.83 25.35
N ASN A 130 -10.06 -5.77 25.86
CA ASN A 130 -9.45 -4.83 26.82
C ASN A 130 -8.17 -4.10 26.35
N VAL A 131 -7.97 -3.94 25.03
CA VAL A 131 -6.91 -3.09 24.50
C VAL A 131 -7.31 -1.62 24.69
N LEU A 132 -6.64 -0.94 25.61
CA LEU A 132 -6.80 0.47 25.91
C LEU A 132 -5.63 1.28 25.31
N TRP A 133 -5.76 2.61 25.31
CA TRP A 133 -4.72 3.50 24.80
C TRP A 133 -3.42 3.47 25.61
N ASP A 134 -3.50 3.08 26.88
CA ASP A 134 -2.40 3.00 27.84
C ASP A 134 -1.96 1.56 28.12
N THR A 135 -2.51 0.57 27.40
CA THR A 135 -2.01 -0.80 27.44
C THR A 135 -0.51 -0.81 27.09
N PRO A 136 0.36 -1.39 27.94
CA PRO A 136 1.78 -1.52 27.64
C PRO A 136 2.00 -2.23 26.30
N PHE A 137 3.00 -1.80 25.53
CA PHE A 137 3.23 -2.33 24.18
C PHE A 137 3.56 -3.83 24.20
N GLU A 138 4.19 -4.30 25.26
CA GLU A 138 4.55 -5.69 25.51
C GLU A 138 3.34 -6.57 25.84
N GLU A 139 2.24 -5.94 26.28
CA GLU A 139 0.97 -6.61 26.63
C GLU A 139 -0.06 -6.55 25.49
N LEU A 140 0.23 -5.83 24.40
CA LEU A 140 -0.64 -5.79 23.24
C LEU A 140 -0.72 -7.17 22.57
N PRO A 141 -1.90 -7.58 22.06
CA PRO A 141 -2.02 -8.75 21.22
C PRO A 141 -1.04 -8.69 20.05
N ASN A 142 -0.40 -9.82 19.77
CA ASN A 142 0.59 -9.88 18.71
C ASN A 142 -0.04 -9.58 17.33
N GLY A 143 0.79 -9.12 16.40
CA GLY A 143 0.42 -8.82 15.03
C GLY A 143 1.64 -8.76 14.12
N HIS A 144 1.47 -8.34 12.88
CA HIS A 144 2.61 -8.24 11.96
C HIS A 144 3.56 -7.09 12.37
N PRO A 145 4.89 -7.29 12.44
CA PRO A 145 5.86 -6.28 12.88
C PRO A 145 5.90 -5.00 12.04
N ARG A 146 5.30 -5.01 10.84
CA ARG A 146 5.24 -3.86 9.95
C ARG A 146 4.41 -2.73 10.53
N ALA A 147 3.52 -3.02 11.47
CA ALA A 147 2.71 -2.02 12.14
C ALA A 147 3.56 -1.00 12.91
N ALA A 148 4.48 -1.48 13.76
CA ALA A 148 5.29 -0.64 14.64
C ALA A 148 6.72 -0.38 14.11
N GLY A 149 7.23 -1.28 13.26
CA GLY A 149 8.62 -1.28 12.81
C GLY A 149 8.88 -0.68 11.43
N CYS A 150 7.88 -0.54 10.55
CA CYS A 150 8.10 -0.27 9.12
C CYS A 150 9.03 0.91 8.81
N CYS A 151 8.82 2.07 9.45
CA CYS A 151 9.65 3.25 9.21
C CYS A 151 11.08 3.07 9.74
N ALA A 152 11.25 2.52 10.94
CA ALA A 152 12.56 2.33 11.53
C ALA A 152 13.35 1.19 10.87
N ALA A 153 12.66 0.12 10.42
CA ALA A 153 13.23 -0.95 9.61
C ALA A 153 13.80 -0.41 8.30
N THR A 154 13.07 0.48 7.63
CA THR A 154 13.54 1.17 6.41
C THR A 154 14.83 1.96 6.67
N LEU A 155 14.88 2.74 7.75
CA LEU A 155 16.05 3.55 8.10
C LEU A 155 17.25 2.67 8.51
N ARG A 156 17.00 1.67 9.36
CA ARG A 156 18.01 0.70 9.81
C ARG A 156 18.60 -0.07 8.64
N LEU A 157 17.76 -0.75 7.86
CA LEU A 157 18.20 -1.57 6.73
C LEU A 157 18.88 -0.71 5.67
N GLY A 158 18.39 0.51 5.44
CA GLY A 158 19.04 1.47 4.56
C GLY A 158 20.46 1.80 5.02
N ARG A 159 20.64 2.16 6.30
CA ARG A 159 21.96 2.40 6.91
C ARG A 159 22.87 1.18 6.79
N GLU A 160 22.38 0.02 7.22
CA GLU A 160 23.17 -1.23 7.29
C GLU A 160 23.61 -1.74 5.91
N ASN A 161 22.94 -1.31 4.84
CA ASN A 161 23.21 -1.75 3.46
C ASN A 161 23.64 -0.61 2.52
N GLY A 162 24.07 0.53 3.07
CA GLY A 162 24.63 1.64 2.28
C GLY A 162 23.64 2.34 1.36
N ILE A 163 22.33 2.25 1.63
CA ILE A 163 21.31 3.01 0.89
C ILE A 163 21.38 4.47 1.38
N PRO A 164 21.48 5.47 0.48
CA PRO A 164 21.57 6.87 0.89
C PRO A 164 20.39 7.28 1.77
N LEU A 165 20.64 7.97 2.88
CA LEU A 165 19.59 8.41 3.80
C LEU A 165 18.47 9.19 3.07
N MET A 166 18.84 10.05 2.13
CA MET A 166 17.87 10.83 1.34
C MET A 166 16.94 9.97 0.49
N GLN A 167 17.38 8.79 0.04
CA GLN A 167 16.52 7.83 -0.65
C GLN A 167 15.45 7.33 0.33
N SER A 168 15.85 6.81 1.49
CA SER A 168 14.92 6.33 2.53
C SER A 168 13.95 7.44 2.97
N LEU A 169 14.43 8.67 3.21
CA LEU A 169 13.60 9.81 3.57
C LEU A 169 12.61 10.20 2.47
N THR A 170 13.00 10.10 1.20
CA THR A 170 12.12 10.34 0.05
C THR A 170 10.98 9.31 0.03
N GLN A 171 11.29 8.03 0.22
CA GLN A 171 10.28 6.97 0.25
C GLN A 171 9.34 7.09 1.47
N LEU A 172 9.87 7.44 2.64
CA LEU A 172 9.11 7.55 3.89
C LEU A 172 8.23 8.81 4.00
N SER A 173 8.55 9.87 3.24
CA SER A 173 7.93 11.19 3.44
C SER A 173 7.46 11.82 2.13
N TYR A 174 8.38 12.09 1.21
CA TYR A 174 8.09 12.96 0.07
C TYR A 174 7.26 12.29 -1.04
N THR A 175 7.51 11.01 -1.35
CA THR A 175 6.85 10.32 -2.48
C THR A 175 5.33 10.41 -2.39
N SER A 176 4.74 9.99 -1.27
CA SER A 176 3.28 10.03 -1.09
C SER A 176 2.74 11.45 -1.12
N ALA A 177 3.43 12.41 -0.48
CA ALA A 177 3.01 13.80 -0.45
C ALA A 177 3.02 14.46 -1.83
N LYS A 178 4.06 14.22 -2.63
CA LYS A 178 4.17 14.69 -4.01
C LYS A 178 3.00 14.20 -4.85
N HIS A 179 2.76 12.90 -4.87
CA HIS A 179 1.77 12.31 -5.76
C HIS A 179 0.33 12.65 -5.34
N LEU A 180 0.02 12.68 -4.04
CA LEU A 180 -1.26 13.16 -3.54
C LEU A 180 -1.46 14.67 -3.78
N GLY A 181 -0.41 15.47 -3.64
CA GLY A 181 -0.42 16.89 -3.97
C GLY A 181 -0.71 17.15 -5.46
N MET A 182 -0.15 16.31 -6.35
CA MET A 182 -0.44 16.31 -7.79
C MET A 182 -1.89 15.90 -8.13
N CYS A 183 -2.58 15.20 -7.24
CA CYS A 183 -4.03 14.95 -7.36
C CYS A 183 -4.88 16.19 -7.03
N GLY A 184 -4.26 17.32 -6.66
CA GLY A 184 -4.94 18.57 -6.27
C GLY A 184 -5.21 18.69 -4.76
N LEU A 185 -4.63 17.81 -3.94
CA LEU A 185 -4.80 17.84 -2.49
C LEU A 185 -3.82 18.86 -1.88
N LYS A 186 -4.26 20.12 -1.74
CA LYS A 186 -3.44 21.24 -1.25
C LYS A 186 -2.69 20.93 0.03
N ALA A 187 -3.35 20.30 1.00
CA ALA A 187 -2.74 19.93 2.28
C ALA A 187 -1.54 18.97 2.14
N MET A 188 -1.44 18.18 1.06
CA MET A 188 -0.27 17.34 0.77
C MET A 188 0.81 18.09 -0.02
N GLN A 189 0.46 19.18 -0.68
CA GLN A 189 1.44 20.07 -1.31
C GLN A 189 2.31 20.75 -0.26
N GLU A 190 1.85 20.94 0.98
CA GLU A 190 2.58 21.58 2.08
C GLU A 190 3.22 20.57 3.07
N ARG A 191 3.30 19.28 2.68
CA ARG A 191 3.82 18.18 3.53
C ARG A 191 4.90 17.37 2.83
N GLY A 192 5.47 16.43 3.57
CA GLY A 192 6.46 15.47 3.06
C GLY A 192 7.88 16.03 2.89
N ARG A 193 8.15 17.24 3.39
CA ARG A 193 9.45 17.92 3.29
C ARG A 193 9.62 18.98 4.38
N VAL A 194 10.88 19.30 4.69
CA VAL A 194 11.25 20.38 5.62
C VAL A 194 11.59 21.61 4.80
N GLN A 195 10.68 22.58 4.77
CA GLN A 195 10.82 23.82 4.01
C GLN A 195 9.97 24.91 4.69
N GLU A 196 10.43 26.16 4.64
CA GLU A 196 9.63 27.29 5.13
C GLU A 196 8.24 27.32 4.46
N GLY A 197 7.21 27.59 5.26
CA GLY A 197 5.81 27.57 4.84
C GLY A 197 5.15 26.18 4.78
N CYS A 198 5.90 25.08 4.93
CA CYS A 198 5.31 23.74 5.05
C CYS A 198 4.79 23.47 6.47
N ILE A 199 3.86 22.52 6.59
CA ILE A 199 3.35 22.08 7.88
C ILE A 199 4.46 21.38 8.67
N ALA A 200 4.61 21.75 9.94
CA ALA A 200 5.60 21.20 10.87
C ALA A 200 5.25 19.77 11.34
N ASP A 201 5.22 18.83 10.40
CA ASP A 201 5.26 17.39 10.67
C ASP A 201 6.72 16.94 10.61
N LEU A 202 7.33 16.73 11.78
CA LEU A 202 8.76 16.49 11.91
C LEU A 202 9.01 15.25 12.76
N THR A 203 9.99 14.46 12.34
CA THR A 203 10.52 13.33 13.11
C THR A 203 12.00 13.59 13.33
N ILE A 204 12.42 13.66 14.59
CA ILE A 204 13.82 13.77 14.98
C ILE A 204 14.25 12.39 15.42
N PHE A 205 15.26 11.86 14.75
CA PHE A 205 15.81 10.53 15.01
C PHE A 205 17.33 10.56 14.89
N ASP A 206 17.98 9.62 15.58
CA ASP A 206 19.41 9.40 15.45
C ASP A 206 19.66 8.43 14.28
N PRO A 207 20.30 8.88 13.18
CA PRO A 207 20.53 8.04 12.02
C PRO A 207 21.44 6.84 12.33
N LEU A 208 22.29 6.91 13.36
CA LEU A 208 23.21 5.83 13.72
C LEU A 208 22.53 4.74 14.54
N THR A 209 21.51 5.08 15.33
CA THR A 209 20.91 4.16 16.30
C THR A 209 19.45 3.78 16.03
N VAL A 210 18.76 4.48 15.12
CA VAL A 210 17.35 4.15 14.77
C VAL A 210 17.18 2.67 14.39
N ARG A 211 16.16 2.04 14.98
CA ARG A 211 15.90 0.59 14.86
C ARG A 211 14.44 0.22 15.15
N ASP A 212 13.92 -0.71 14.37
CA ASP A 212 12.69 -1.45 14.66
C ASP A 212 12.93 -2.55 15.70
N ASN A 213 12.05 -2.66 16.69
CA ASN A 213 12.11 -3.70 17.72
C ASN A 213 11.03 -4.77 17.55
N ALA A 214 10.00 -4.48 16.75
CA ALA A 214 8.91 -5.41 16.49
C ALA A 214 9.39 -6.64 15.70
N THR A 215 8.99 -7.83 16.15
CA THR A 215 9.28 -9.11 15.52
C THR A 215 7.97 -9.83 15.14
N TYR A 216 8.04 -10.97 14.44
CA TYR A 216 6.84 -11.77 14.17
C TYR A 216 6.21 -12.39 15.43
N THR A 217 6.96 -12.46 16.54
CA THR A 217 6.45 -12.96 17.83
C THR A 217 6.03 -11.83 18.78
N GLN A 218 6.52 -10.60 18.57
CA GLN A 218 6.16 -9.40 19.33
C GLN A 218 6.04 -8.20 18.36
N GLY A 219 4.96 -8.15 17.60
CA GLY A 219 4.78 -7.23 16.47
C GLY A 219 4.44 -5.78 16.84
N CYS A 220 4.16 -5.51 18.12
CA CYS A 220 3.71 -4.21 18.59
C CYS A 220 4.80 -3.39 19.30
N LEU A 221 6.02 -3.92 19.42
CA LEU A 221 7.10 -3.23 20.12
C LEU A 221 7.50 -1.93 19.39
N PRO A 222 7.59 -0.80 20.11
CA PRO A 222 7.90 0.48 19.51
C PRO A 222 9.34 0.52 19.01
N SER A 223 9.59 1.31 17.98
CA SER A 223 10.94 1.58 17.48
C SER A 223 11.76 2.44 18.45
N THR A 224 13.09 2.33 18.41
CA THR A 224 14.03 3.13 19.20
C THR A 224 14.82 4.12 18.34
N GLY A 225 15.44 5.11 18.98
CA GLY A 225 16.24 6.15 18.30
C GLY A 225 15.41 7.29 17.71
N ILE A 226 14.14 7.45 18.10
CA ILE A 226 13.22 8.50 17.62
C ILE A 226 12.71 9.31 18.83
N PRO A 227 13.53 10.22 19.40
CA PRO A 227 13.19 10.92 20.63
C PRO A 227 12.04 11.93 20.48
N TYR A 228 11.81 12.48 19.28
CA TYR A 228 10.76 13.47 19.07
C TYR A 228 9.97 13.22 17.78
N VAL A 229 8.65 13.31 17.90
CA VAL A 229 7.73 13.35 16.77
C VAL A 229 6.77 14.51 16.98
N ILE A 230 6.67 15.36 15.98
CA ILE A 230 5.90 16.60 15.98
C ILE A 230 4.88 16.49 14.86
N VAL A 231 3.61 16.73 15.18
CA VAL A 231 2.51 16.76 14.20
C VAL A 231 1.90 18.15 14.19
N SER A 232 2.00 18.83 13.05
CA SER A 232 1.51 20.21 12.87
C SER A 232 1.97 21.15 13.99
N GLY A 233 3.24 21.07 14.37
CA GLY A 233 3.88 21.90 15.40
C GLY A 233 3.67 21.43 16.85
N ASN A 234 2.99 20.30 17.10
CA ASN A 234 2.72 19.79 18.44
C ASN A 234 3.47 18.47 18.69
N PHE A 235 4.15 18.34 19.82
CA PHE A 235 4.80 17.10 20.21
C PHE A 235 3.75 15.99 20.46
N ILE A 236 3.94 14.85 19.82
CA ILE A 236 3.21 13.60 20.11
C ILE A 236 4.14 12.55 20.73
N VAL A 237 5.44 12.65 20.47
CA VAL A 237 6.51 11.94 21.18
C VAL A 237 7.51 12.98 21.63
N LYS A 238 7.91 12.96 22.89
CA LYS A 238 8.89 13.87 23.47
C LYS A 238 9.80 13.10 24.43
N ASP A 239 11.11 13.25 24.25
CA ASP A 239 12.12 12.56 25.06
C ASP A 239 11.92 11.02 25.06
N SER A 240 11.55 10.48 23.89
CA SER A 240 11.20 9.05 23.69
C SER A 240 9.96 8.58 24.44
N VAL A 241 9.15 9.48 24.97
CA VAL A 241 7.89 9.17 25.68
C VAL A 241 6.70 9.66 24.86
N ASN A 242 5.68 8.81 24.72
CA ASN A 242 4.42 9.21 24.11
C ASN A 242 3.74 10.28 24.98
N VAL A 243 3.43 11.43 24.37
CA VAL A 243 2.66 12.47 25.06
C VAL A 243 1.23 11.96 25.23
N LYS A 244 0.74 11.95 26.48
CA LYS A 244 -0.64 11.51 26.78
C LYS A 244 -1.62 12.28 25.90
N ARG A 245 -2.52 11.55 25.25
CA ARG A 245 -3.49 12.08 24.29
C ARG A 245 -4.63 12.82 25.00
N GLU A 246 -4.35 13.96 25.62
CA GLU A 246 -5.39 14.84 26.13
C GLU A 246 -6.12 15.58 25.00
N LYS A 247 -5.45 15.75 23.84
CA LYS A 247 -6.02 16.37 22.65
C LYS A 247 -5.47 15.72 21.37
N GLN A 248 -6.35 15.29 20.48
CA GLN A 248 -5.96 14.87 19.14
C GLN A 248 -5.51 16.10 18.33
N VAL A 249 -4.23 16.15 17.96
CA VAL A 249 -3.65 17.25 17.17
C VAL A 249 -3.82 17.04 15.66
N GLY A 250 -4.04 15.78 15.24
CA GLY A 250 -4.29 15.42 13.85
C GLY A 250 -5.63 15.98 13.36
N LYS A 251 -5.64 16.50 12.13
CA LYS A 251 -6.86 16.93 11.45
C LYS A 251 -7.06 16.10 10.19
N PRO A 252 -8.31 15.79 9.81
CA PRO A 252 -8.57 15.13 8.55
C PRO A 252 -8.03 15.96 7.37
N ILE A 253 -7.32 15.29 6.47
CA ILE A 253 -6.88 15.89 5.21
C ILE A 253 -8.01 15.73 4.21
N LYS A 254 -8.53 16.84 3.70
CA LYS A 254 -9.71 16.86 2.81
C LYS A 254 -9.39 17.58 1.52
N PHE A 255 -10.03 17.15 0.44
CA PHE A 255 -10.20 18.02 -0.71
C PHE A 255 -11.15 19.16 -0.34
N GLU A 256 -10.90 20.34 -0.90
CA GLU A 256 -11.86 21.43 -0.81
C GLU A 256 -13.18 20.98 -1.46
N PRO A 257 -14.32 21.17 -0.78
CA PRO A 257 -15.62 20.91 -1.37
C PRO A 257 -15.78 21.71 -2.67
N VAL A 258 -16.23 21.03 -3.72
CA VAL A 258 -16.60 21.68 -4.99
C VAL A 258 -18.12 21.72 -5.08
N ALA A 259 -18.69 22.86 -5.48
CA ALA A 259 -20.13 23.02 -5.61
C ALA A 259 -20.72 22.17 -6.75
N GLU A 260 -19.92 21.92 -7.79
CA GLU A 260 -20.29 21.12 -8.94
C GLU A 260 -19.52 19.80 -8.93
N GLY A 261 -20.23 18.70 -9.19
CA GLY A 261 -19.60 17.38 -9.28
C GLY A 261 -18.68 17.30 -10.50
N ARG A 262 -17.52 16.65 -10.35
CA ARG A 262 -16.56 16.40 -11.45
C ARG A 262 -17.02 15.32 -12.45
N ARG A 263 -18.29 14.89 -12.36
CA ARG A 263 -18.84 13.85 -13.24
C ARG A 263 -19.24 14.50 -14.55
N GLU A 264 -18.42 14.34 -15.57
CA GLU A 264 -18.82 14.60 -16.94
C GLU A 264 -19.46 13.34 -17.53
N PRO A 265 -20.74 13.37 -17.94
CA PRO A 265 -21.35 12.25 -18.62
C PRO A 265 -20.58 11.94 -19.91
N LEU A 266 -20.23 10.67 -20.12
CA LEU A 266 -19.69 10.21 -21.38
C LEU A 266 -20.74 10.43 -22.48
N ASN A 267 -20.44 11.34 -23.41
CA ASN A 267 -21.21 11.51 -24.63
C ASN A 267 -20.65 10.56 -25.69
N GLU A 268 -21.48 9.64 -26.17
CA GLU A 268 -21.08 8.61 -27.14
C GLU A 268 -20.49 9.21 -28.42
N ASN A 269 -21.04 10.32 -28.93
CA ASN A 269 -20.53 11.00 -30.12
C ASN A 269 -19.19 11.71 -29.88
N SER A 270 -18.98 12.25 -28.67
CA SER A 270 -17.69 12.83 -28.29
C SER A 270 -16.62 11.74 -28.10
N TRP A 271 -16.97 10.61 -27.48
CA TRP A 271 -16.09 9.46 -27.34
C TRP A 271 -15.74 8.85 -28.69
N LYS A 272 -16.73 8.62 -29.57
CA LYS A 272 -16.50 8.16 -30.95
C LYS A 272 -15.59 9.12 -31.71
N ARG A 273 -15.79 10.43 -31.65
CA ARG A 273 -14.89 11.40 -32.33
C ARG A 273 -13.46 11.39 -31.78
N ALA A 274 -13.28 11.18 -30.49
CA ALA A 274 -11.97 11.22 -29.85
C ALA A 274 -11.17 9.91 -30.04
N TYR A 275 -11.85 8.77 -30.07
CA TYR A 275 -11.22 7.44 -30.03
C TYR A 275 -11.52 6.56 -31.25
N THR A 276 -12.39 7.01 -32.15
CA THR A 276 -12.62 6.39 -33.45
C THR A 276 -12.48 7.43 -34.56
N ILE A 277 -12.26 6.96 -35.79
CA ILE A 277 -12.48 7.78 -36.98
C ILE A 277 -13.99 7.96 -37.04
N GLY A 278 -14.49 9.13 -36.63
CA GLY A 278 -15.94 9.39 -36.46
C GLY A 278 -16.74 8.71 -37.56
N ALA A 279 -17.58 7.76 -37.17
CA ALA A 279 -18.18 6.79 -38.10
C ALA A 279 -18.83 7.51 -39.28
N ARG A 280 -18.18 7.47 -40.44
CA ARG A 280 -18.83 7.80 -41.71
C ARG A 280 -19.67 6.59 -42.07
N ALA A 281 -20.97 6.70 -41.79
CA ALA A 281 -22.05 5.80 -42.20
C ALA A 281 -21.84 4.30 -41.91
N ASP A 282 -22.87 3.73 -41.30
CA ASP A 282 -23.10 2.30 -41.20
C ASP A 282 -22.64 1.53 -42.46
N PHE A 283 -21.70 0.59 -42.30
CA PHE A 283 -21.57 -0.53 -43.23
C PHE A 283 -22.77 -1.43 -42.96
N GLY A 284 -23.95 -0.99 -43.41
CA GLY A 284 -25.20 -1.71 -43.31
C GLY A 284 -25.11 -2.99 -44.13
N GLY A 285 -24.56 -4.03 -43.51
CA GLY A 285 -24.57 -5.40 -44.00
C GLY A 285 -25.94 -6.04 -43.78
N THR A 286 -27.03 -5.35 -44.13
CA THR A 286 -28.40 -5.89 -44.25
C THR A 286 -29.21 -5.05 -45.23
N ASP A 287 -28.78 -5.02 -46.50
CA ASP A 287 -29.75 -4.84 -47.58
C ASP A 287 -30.33 -6.23 -47.86
N HIS A 288 -31.56 -6.46 -47.38
CA HIS A 288 -32.30 -7.69 -47.60
C HIS A 288 -32.65 -7.82 -49.09
N MET A 289 -31.73 -8.37 -49.88
CA MET A 289 -32.03 -9.00 -51.17
C MET A 289 -31.22 -10.30 -51.34
N GLN A 290 -31.52 -11.30 -50.51
CA GLN A 290 -31.31 -12.69 -50.91
C GLN A 290 -32.45 -13.11 -51.84
N LYS A 291 -32.24 -12.92 -53.15
CA LYS A 291 -32.96 -13.65 -54.19
C LYS A 291 -32.45 -15.09 -54.19
N ASN A 292 -33.29 -16.05 -53.80
CA ASN A 292 -33.14 -17.45 -54.18
C ASN A 292 -34.48 -18.17 -54.05
N VAL A 293 -35.29 -18.15 -55.12
CA VAL A 293 -36.09 -19.31 -55.54
C VAL A 293 -36.18 -19.28 -57.07
N CYS A 294 -35.49 -20.22 -57.72
CA CYS A 294 -35.83 -20.69 -59.06
C CYS A 294 -36.64 -21.96 -58.88
N GLY A 295 -37.83 -22.00 -59.47
CA GLY A 295 -38.71 -23.16 -59.50
C GLY A 295 -39.89 -22.88 -60.42
N CYS A 296 -39.71 -23.16 -61.71
CA CYS A 296 -40.82 -23.41 -62.65
C CYS A 296 -41.23 -24.89 -62.54
N CYS A 297 -42.54 -25.11 -62.55
CA CYS A 297 -43.27 -26.39 -62.60
C CYS A 297 -43.09 -27.35 -61.41
#